data_AF-A0A608QK62-F1
#
_entry.id   AF-A0A608QK62-F1
#
_cell.length_a   1.000
_cell.length_b   1.000
_cell.length_c   1.000
_cell.angle_alpha   90.00
_cell.angle_beta   90.00
_cell.angle_gamma   90.00
#
_symmetry.space_group_name_H-M   'P 1'
#
loop_
_entity.id
_entity.type
_entity.pdbx_description
1 polymer ?
#
loop_
_entity_poly.entity_id
_entity_poly.type
_entity_poly.pdbx_seq_one_letter_code
_entity_poly.pdbx_strand_id
1 'polypeptide(L)'
;MKSEGLTPAQLAERNAELPRITQEKAFHILERLETLATEEDISPEKLVEFSRVILRRKNDMERLTSGAPSLSVSPTLYCSFCNKSQYEVTKVIAGDAVFICDECVDVCNRIIQEEQRESA
;
A
#
# COMPACT_ATOMS: atom_id res chain seq x y z
N MET A 1 -13.52 10.74 -24.34
CA MET A 1 -14.14 11.30 -23.12
C MET A 1 -13.02 11.63 -22.16
N LYS A 2 -12.69 12.92 -22.00
CA LYS A 2 -11.55 13.37 -21.18
C LYS A 2 -12.00 13.40 -19.72
N SER A 3 -11.38 12.61 -18.85
CA SER A 3 -11.53 12.71 -17.40
C SER A 3 -10.63 13.83 -16.89
N GLU A 4 -11.16 15.04 -16.78
CA GLU A 4 -10.46 16.17 -16.16
C GLU A 4 -10.50 15.99 -14.64
N GLY A 5 -9.40 15.47 -14.07
CA GLY A 5 -9.20 15.50 -12.62
C GLY A 5 -9.07 16.94 -12.15
N LEU A 6 -9.74 17.29 -11.05
CA LEU A 6 -9.61 18.61 -10.43
C LEU A 6 -8.14 18.89 -10.12
N THR A 7 -7.68 20.11 -10.42
CA THR A 7 -6.33 20.53 -10.10
C THR A 7 -6.14 20.55 -8.57
N PRO A 8 -4.91 20.39 -8.06
CA PRO A 8 -4.62 20.49 -6.63
C PRO A 8 -5.12 21.80 -5.99
N ALA A 9 -5.17 22.89 -6.76
CA ALA A 9 -5.73 24.17 -6.33
C ALA A 9 -7.26 24.09 -6.14
N GLN A 10 -7.98 23.47 -7.06
CA GLN A 10 -9.44 23.30 -6.96
C GLN A 10 -9.84 22.37 -5.80
N LEU A 11 -9.01 21.38 -5.47
CA LEU A 11 -9.20 20.54 -4.27
C LEU A 11 -8.96 21.32 -2.98
N ALA A 12 -7.96 22.20 -2.93
CA ALA A 12 -7.69 23.04 -1.76
C ALA A 12 -8.83 24.04 -1.49
N GLU A 13 -9.40 24.63 -2.54
CA GLU A 13 -10.50 25.59 -2.45
C GLU A 13 -11.81 24.92 -2.00
N ARG A 14 -12.12 23.75 -2.56
CA ARG A 14 -13.28 22.93 -2.12
C ARG A 14 -13.16 22.47 -0.66
N ASN A 15 -11.93 22.22 -0.19
CA ASN A 15 -11.67 21.87 1.20
C ASN A 15 -11.76 23.06 2.18
N ALA A 16 -11.73 24.29 1.67
CA ALA A 16 -11.87 25.50 2.49
C ALA A 16 -13.34 25.82 2.86
N GLU A 17 -14.31 25.29 2.11
CA GLU A 17 -15.75 25.47 2.37
C GLU A 17 -16.36 24.43 3.32
N LEU A 18 -15.60 23.40 3.74
CA LEU A 18 -16.06 22.48 4.77
C LEU A 18 -16.14 23.21 6.13
N PRO A 19 -17.25 23.11 6.89
CA PRO A 19 -17.40 23.79 8.16
C PRO A 19 -16.30 23.35 9.13
N ARG A 20 -15.33 24.24 9.37
CA ARG A 20 -14.22 24.03 10.31
C ARG A 20 -14.82 23.93 11.71
N ILE A 21 -14.75 22.75 12.32
CA ILE A 21 -15.00 22.60 13.75
C ILE A 21 -14.02 23.52 14.50
N THR A 22 -14.54 24.46 15.27
CA THR A 22 -13.72 25.29 16.16
C THR A 22 -13.21 24.45 17.32
N GLN A 23 -12.09 24.85 17.93
CA GLN A 23 -11.48 24.11 19.05
C GLN A 23 -12.48 23.86 20.18
N GLU A 24 -13.29 24.85 20.53
CA GLU A 24 -14.34 24.73 21.56
C GLU A 24 -15.40 23.68 21.20
N LYS A 25 -15.81 23.63 19.93
CA LYS A 25 -16.76 22.63 19.44
C LYS A 25 -16.15 21.23 19.42
N ALA A 26 -14.86 21.10 19.14
CA ALA A 26 -14.16 19.80 19.23
C ALA A 26 -14.11 19.29 20.67
N PHE A 27 -13.79 20.15 21.64
CA PHE A 27 -13.76 19.79 23.06
C PHE A 27 -15.14 19.32 23.56
N HIS A 28 -16.20 20.04 23.22
CA HIS A 28 -17.56 19.68 23.61
C HIS A 28 -18.03 18.36 22.98
N ILE A 29 -17.58 18.02 21.77
CA ILE A 29 -17.87 16.72 21.14
C ILE A 29 -17.15 15.60 21.88
N LEU A 30 -15.86 15.79 22.24
CA LEU A 30 -15.10 14.80 23.01
C LEU A 30 -15.71 14.56 24.39
N GLU A 31 -16.10 15.64 25.09
CA GLU A 31 -16.73 15.57 26.41
C GLU A 31 -18.09 14.85 26.36
N ARG A 32 -18.90 15.10 25.31
CA ARG A 32 -20.16 14.35 25.10
C ARG A 32 -19.93 12.89 24.74
N LEU A 33 -18.89 12.56 23.98
CA LEU A 33 -18.55 11.17 23.66
C LEU A 33 -18.08 10.41 24.91
N GLU A 34 -17.36 11.07 25.80
CA GLU A 34 -16.92 10.51 27.08
C GLU A 34 -18.09 10.30 28.05
N THR A 35 -19.04 11.25 28.07
CA THR A 35 -20.29 11.14 28.86
C THR A 35 -21.18 10.00 28.35
N LEU A 36 -21.38 9.90 27.04
CA LEU A 36 -22.16 8.81 26.43
C LEU A 36 -21.51 7.42 26.65
N ALA A 37 -20.18 7.35 26.71
CA ALA A 37 -19.48 6.10 26.97
C ALA A 37 -19.56 5.66 28.44
N THR A 38 -19.70 6.59 29.38
CA THR A 38 -19.89 6.30 30.81
C THR A 38 -21.33 5.91 31.14
N GLU A 39 -22.33 6.42 30.39
CA GLU A 39 -23.75 6.04 30.55
C GLU A 39 -24.05 4.60 30.08
N GLU A 40 -23.25 4.05 29.16
CA GLU A 40 -23.45 2.71 28.56
C GLU A 40 -22.53 1.60 29.17
N ASP A 41 -21.88 1.86 30.31
CA ASP A 41 -20.95 0.94 31.01
C ASP A 41 -19.79 0.42 30.12
N ILE A 42 -19.25 1.30 29.27
CA ILE A 42 -18.14 0.97 28.36
C ILE A 42 -16.83 1.29 29.08
N SER A 43 -16.09 0.24 29.46
CA SER A 43 -14.80 0.40 30.14
C SER A 43 -13.79 1.20 29.28
N PRO A 44 -12.86 1.95 29.91
CA PRO A 44 -11.87 2.76 29.20
C PRO A 44 -11.06 1.96 28.17
N GLU A 45 -10.81 0.68 28.44
CA GLU A 45 -10.10 -0.24 27.54
C GLU A 45 -10.91 -0.55 26.28
N LYS A 46 -12.23 -0.79 26.44
CA LYS A 46 -13.14 -0.98 25.30
C LYS A 46 -13.24 0.30 24.47
N LEU A 47 -13.22 1.47 25.12
CA LEU A 47 -13.23 2.78 24.46
C LEU A 47 -11.97 3.01 23.62
N VAL A 48 -10.80 2.61 24.13
CA VAL A 48 -9.53 2.61 23.38
C VAL A 48 -9.56 1.60 22.23
N GLU A 49 -10.15 0.43 22.43
CA GLU A 49 -10.30 -0.59 21.38
C GLU A 49 -11.25 -0.13 20.27
N PHE A 50 -12.40 0.44 20.61
CA PHE A 50 -13.32 1.05 19.64
C PHE A 50 -12.66 2.22 18.92
N SER A 51 -11.88 3.04 19.63
CA SER A 51 -11.09 4.12 19.02
C SER A 51 -10.06 3.59 18.03
N ARG A 52 -9.39 2.47 18.32
CA ARG A 52 -8.48 1.79 17.39
C ARG A 52 -9.21 1.22 16.18
N VAL A 53 -10.38 0.61 16.37
CA VAL A 53 -11.21 0.08 15.27
C VAL A 53 -11.70 1.20 14.36
N ILE A 54 -12.14 2.33 14.93
CA ILE A 54 -12.58 3.52 14.18
C ILE A 54 -11.39 4.14 13.43
N LEU A 55 -10.22 4.29 14.07
CA LEU A 55 -9.02 4.81 13.41
C LEU A 55 -8.51 3.88 12.30
N ARG A 56 -8.55 2.57 12.51
CA ARG A 56 -8.23 1.57 11.47
C ARG A 56 -9.21 1.67 10.30
N ARG A 57 -10.50 1.77 10.57
CA ARG A 57 -11.54 1.97 9.55
C ARG A 57 -11.43 3.31 8.84
N LYS A 58 -11.03 4.38 9.52
CA LYS A 58 -10.74 5.70 8.92
C LYS A 58 -9.55 5.62 7.97
N ASN A 59 -8.49 4.93 8.38
CA ASN A 59 -7.33 4.68 7.52
C ASN A 59 -7.69 3.78 6.33
N ASP A 60 -8.51 2.74 6.54
CA ASP A 60 -9.00 1.86 5.47
C ASP A 60 -9.92 2.62 4.49
N MET A 61 -10.81 3.49 4.98
CA MET A 61 -11.62 4.39 4.15
C MET A 61 -10.75 5.37 3.37
N GLU A 62 -9.78 6.02 4.01
CA GLU A 62 -8.82 6.92 3.34
C GLU A 62 -8.03 6.19 2.24
N ARG A 63 -7.65 4.92 2.48
CA ARG A 63 -7.01 4.06 1.46
C ARG A 63 -7.95 3.73 0.30
N LEU A 64 -9.23 3.49 0.57
CA LEU A 64 -10.22 3.20 -0.48
C LEU A 64 -10.62 4.44 -1.29
N THR A 65 -10.66 5.63 -0.67
CA THR A 65 -11.07 6.88 -1.33
C THR A 65 -9.92 7.68 -1.94
N SER A 66 -8.66 7.36 -1.62
CA SER A 66 -7.48 8.09 -2.11
C SER A 66 -7.07 7.73 -3.54
N GLY A 67 -7.68 6.70 -4.16
CA GLY A 67 -7.30 6.26 -5.51
C GLY A 67 -5.87 5.72 -5.60
N ALA A 68 -5.20 5.45 -4.47
CA ALA A 68 -3.91 4.79 -4.42
C ALA A 68 -4.07 3.31 -4.84
N PRO A 69 -3.19 2.74 -5.67
CA PRO A 69 -3.26 1.34 -6.04
C PRO A 69 -3.15 0.48 -4.78
N SER A 70 -4.08 -0.47 -4.64
CA SER A 70 -4.18 -1.41 -3.52
C SER A 70 -2.85 -2.14 -3.31
N LEU A 71 -2.10 -1.76 -2.27
CA LEU A 71 -0.95 -2.53 -1.78
C LEU A 71 -1.45 -3.81 -1.10
N SER A 72 -1.73 -4.80 -1.94
CA SER A 72 -1.54 -6.23 -1.62
C SER A 72 -0.97 -7.02 -2.81
N VAL A 73 -0.65 -6.37 -3.92
CA VAL A 73 0.09 -6.99 -5.04
C VAL A 73 1.52 -6.46 -5.01
N SER A 74 2.43 -7.26 -4.47
CA SER A 74 3.87 -7.06 -4.70
C SER A 74 4.11 -6.96 -6.21
N PRO A 75 4.90 -5.99 -6.70
CA PRO A 75 5.14 -5.82 -8.13
C PRO A 75 5.63 -7.14 -8.74
N THR A 76 4.98 -7.59 -9.80
CA THR A 76 5.40 -8.77 -10.55
C THR A 76 6.83 -8.56 -11.05
N LEU A 77 7.74 -9.45 -10.65
CA LEU A 77 9.12 -9.45 -11.13
C LEU A 77 9.22 -10.13 -12.49
N TYR A 78 10.15 -9.66 -13.32
CA TYR A 78 10.42 -10.19 -14.65
C TYR A 78 11.91 -10.46 -14.80
N CYS A 79 12.27 -11.59 -15.41
CA CYS A 79 13.66 -11.91 -15.74
C CYS A 79 14.21 -10.90 -16.77
N SER A 80 15.33 -10.26 -16.48
CA SER A 80 15.97 -9.28 -17.37
C SER A 80 16.51 -9.88 -18.67
N PHE A 81 16.63 -11.22 -18.76
CA PHE A 81 17.23 -11.92 -19.91
C PHE A 81 16.17 -12.51 -20.86
N CYS A 82 15.16 -13.19 -20.32
CA CYS A 82 14.09 -13.83 -21.12
C CYS A 82 12.73 -13.13 -21.02
N ASN A 83 12.61 -12.11 -20.17
CA ASN A 83 11.40 -11.32 -19.93
C ASN A 83 10.18 -12.10 -19.41
N LYS A 84 10.37 -13.35 -18.97
CA LYS A 84 9.34 -14.14 -18.29
C LYS A 84 9.06 -13.57 -16.90
N SER A 85 7.79 -13.59 -16.51
CA SER A 85 7.34 -13.20 -15.18
C SER A 85 7.69 -14.25 -14.12
N GLN A 86 7.71 -13.86 -12.85
CA GLN A 86 7.87 -14.77 -11.71
C GLN A 86 6.82 -15.90 -11.64
N TYR A 87 5.72 -15.80 -12.40
CA TYR A 87 4.67 -16.81 -12.46
C TYR A 87 4.88 -17.82 -13.60
N GLU A 88 5.77 -17.52 -14.54
CA GLU A 88 6.08 -18.39 -15.70
C GLU A 88 7.32 -19.27 -15.49
N VAL A 89 8.06 -19.03 -14.40
CA VAL A 89 9.31 -19.74 -14.07
C VAL A 89 9.27 -20.21 -12.61
N THR A 90 10.10 -21.18 -12.26
CA THR A 90 10.09 -21.74 -10.90
C THR A 90 10.65 -20.72 -9.90
N LYS A 91 11.71 -20.00 -10.28
CA LYS A 91 12.41 -19.05 -9.41
C LYS A 91 12.93 -17.86 -10.20
N VAL A 92 12.88 -16.69 -9.57
CA VAL A 92 13.57 -15.48 -10.02
C VAL A 92 14.48 -14.99 -8.90
N ILE A 93 15.75 -14.80 -9.22
CA ILE A 93 16.78 -14.29 -8.31
C ILE A 93 16.87 -12.77 -8.52
N ALA A 94 16.67 -12.01 -7.45
CA ALA A 94 16.73 -10.55 -7.45
C ALA A 94 18.11 -10.03 -7.03
N GLY A 95 18.75 -9.24 -7.89
CA GLY A 95 19.89 -8.38 -7.55
C GLY A 95 19.46 -6.91 -7.43
N ASP A 96 20.40 -6.00 -7.16
CA ASP A 96 20.11 -4.57 -6.92
C ASP A 96 19.35 -3.89 -8.08
N ALA A 97 19.59 -4.30 -9.32
CA ALA A 97 18.94 -3.72 -10.51
C ALA A 97 18.66 -4.73 -11.64
N VAL A 98 18.95 -6.02 -11.42
CA VAL A 98 18.83 -7.07 -12.45
C VAL A 98 18.21 -8.31 -11.84
N PHE A 99 17.41 -9.01 -12.63
CA PHE A 99 16.71 -10.23 -12.21
C PHE A 99 17.03 -11.35 -13.20
N ILE A 100 17.28 -12.57 -12.70
CA ILE A 100 17.54 -13.74 -13.54
C ILE A 100 16.70 -14.93 -13.07
N CYS A 101 16.06 -15.65 -13.99
CA CYS A 101 15.30 -16.85 -13.68
C CYS A 101 16.16 -18.13 -13.69
N ASP A 102 15.62 -19.21 -13.11
CA ASP A 102 16.27 -20.53 -13.08
C ASP A 102 16.65 -21.03 -14.48
N GLU A 103 15.77 -20.91 -15.47
CA GLU A 103 16.07 -21.35 -16.84
C GLU A 103 17.26 -20.60 -17.46
N CYS A 104 17.36 -19.28 -17.24
CA CYS A 104 18.48 -18.50 -17.75
C CYS A 104 19.79 -18.88 -17.05
N VAL A 105 19.75 -19.18 -15.74
CA VAL A 105 20.91 -19.68 -15.00
C VAL A 105 21.39 -21.02 -15.59
N ASP A 106 20.49 -21.93 -15.93
CA ASP A 106 20.85 -23.22 -16.54
C ASP A 106 21.51 -23.04 -17.92
N VAL A 107 20.98 -22.13 -18.74
CA VAL A 107 21.61 -21.78 -20.03
C VAL A 107 23.00 -21.20 -19.83
N CYS A 108 23.17 -20.25 -18.89
CA CYS A 108 24.48 -19.68 -18.58
C CYS A 108 25.47 -20.75 -18.09
N ASN A 109 25.05 -21.64 -17.19
CA ASN A 109 25.88 -22.72 -16.68
C ASN A 109 26.36 -23.66 -17.79
N ARG A 110 25.49 -23.99 -18.75
CA ARG A 110 25.88 -24.83 -19.90
C ARG A 110 26.96 -24.17 -20.74
N ILE A 111 26.78 -22.89 -21.09
CA ILE A 111 27.75 -22.13 -21.91
C ILE A 111 29.11 -22.08 -21.19
N ILE A 112 29.12 -21.75 -19.89
CA ILE A 112 30.36 -21.67 -19.10
C ILE A 112 31.07 -23.04 -19.02
N GLN A 113 30.32 -24.14 -18.86
CA GLN A 113 30.89 -25.48 -18.83
C GLN A 113 31.47 -25.92 -20.18
N GLU A 114 30.84 -25.53 -21.29
CA GLU A 114 31.35 -25.79 -22.64
C GLU A 114 32.67 -25.04 -22.85
N GLU A 115 32.74 -23.75 -22.52
CA GLU A 115 33.97 -22.95 -22.61
C GLU A 115 35.09 -23.52 -21.72
N GLN A 116 34.79 -23.94 -20.49
CA GLN A 116 35.77 -24.54 -19.59
C GLN A 116 36.39 -25.83 -20.17
N ARG A 117 35.60 -26.65 -20.86
CA ARG A 117 36.08 -27.89 -21.50
C ARG A 117 36.94 -27.62 -22.73
N GLU A 118 36.68 -26.55 -23.47
CA GLU A 118 37.49 -26.15 -24.63
C GLU A 118 38.81 -25.50 -24.22
N SER A 119 38.86 -24.90 -23.04
CA SER A 119 40.05 -24.24 -22.47
C SER A 119 40.96 -25.15 -21.63
N ALA A 120 40.59 -26.43 -21.43
CA ALA A 120 41.32 -27.43 -20.65
C ALA A 120 42.00 -28.46 -21.56
#